data_AF-A0A938LIC9-F1
#
_entry.id   AF-A0A938LIC9-F1
#
_cell.length_a   1.000
_cell.length_b   1.000
_cell.length_c   1.000
_cell.angle_alpha   90.00
_cell.angle_beta   90.00
_cell.angle_gamma   90.00
#
_symmetry.space_group_name_H-M   'P 1'
#
loop_
_entity.id
_entity.type
_entity.pdbx_description
1 polymer ?
#
loop_
_entity_poly.entity_id
_entity_poly.type
_entity_poly.pdbx_seq_one_letter_code
_entity_poly.pdbx_strand_id
1 'polypeptide(L)'
;MRLELVGGLTAAVLLIVMAVASGGAAPAVAPAKPSGAAVPASAAPSAAPGVAEPVSSPPAKTKADNPGRIIRGRLTPPERVKEAFLWERSMDLRVPVAVDPKTGEFEVRGLRLGTYNFIIRTPWGRLEGIDMAPKVSEYDILIPPEYRTEDLGRAPEGTLSEDDKKSVRRIIHEVKRYENKIRDLYLAGCSDRAVALMECLMDAPFHSEKGDEVTWRIEQWYYEKKYDAWTTFRTRVLYRFRQPKAVWQTWGWQFEPTLGGLDIAEDRKDPLTVEFAIPDRPVPEKGLAGNQYPPAEKGMPKEPRPPEADESR
;
A
#
# COMPACT_ATOMS: atom_id res chain seq x y z
N MET A 1 1.82 -72.25 3.37
CA MET A 1 2.50 -71.49 4.44
C MET A 1 2.62 -70.03 3.99
N ARG A 2 1.77 -69.16 4.52
CA ARG A 2 1.83 -67.71 4.34
C ARG A 2 2.49 -67.13 5.59
N LEU A 3 3.49 -66.27 5.42
CA LEU A 3 4.08 -65.48 6.49
C LEU A 3 3.66 -64.02 6.27
N GLU A 4 2.85 -63.48 7.18
CA GLU A 4 2.51 -62.06 7.21
C GLU A 4 3.56 -61.29 8.01
N LEU A 5 4.05 -60.19 7.45
CA LEU A 5 4.93 -59.25 8.12
C LEU A 5 4.10 -58.04 8.57
N VAL A 6 3.86 -57.93 9.88
CA VAL A 6 3.26 -56.74 10.51
C VAL A 6 4.41 -55.87 11.02
N GLY A 7 4.66 -54.75 10.34
CA GLY A 7 5.60 -53.71 10.77
C GLY A 7 4.87 -52.58 11.49
N GLY A 8 5.01 -52.52 12.82
CA GLY A 8 4.52 -51.42 13.65
C GLY A 8 5.45 -50.21 13.58
N LEU A 9 4.88 -49.03 13.34
CA LEU A 9 5.58 -47.74 13.36
C LEU A 9 5.29 -47.05 14.70
N THR A 10 6.27 -47.02 15.60
CA THR A 10 6.19 -46.32 16.88
C THR A 10 6.55 -44.85 16.67
N ALA A 11 5.57 -43.95 16.77
CA ALA A 11 5.79 -42.50 16.75
C ALA A 11 6.25 -42.02 18.14
N ALA A 12 7.50 -41.55 18.23
CA ALA A 12 8.01 -40.87 19.41
C ALA A 12 7.58 -39.39 19.37
N VAL A 13 6.71 -39.00 20.29
CA VAL A 13 6.32 -37.60 20.52
C VAL A 13 7.35 -36.98 21.47
N LEU A 14 8.16 -36.05 20.95
CA LEU A 14 9.09 -35.24 21.75
C LEU A 14 8.35 -33.99 22.24
N LEU A 15 8.03 -33.96 23.53
CA LEU A 15 7.34 -32.86 24.20
C LEU A 15 8.40 -31.95 24.85
N ILE A 16 8.67 -30.80 24.23
CA ILE A 16 9.57 -29.78 24.78
C ILE A 16 8.75 -28.85 25.66
N VAL A 17 8.95 -28.95 26.98
CA VAL A 17 8.40 -28.01 27.97
C VAL A 17 9.40 -26.86 28.12
N MET A 18 9.04 -25.67 27.65
CA MET A 18 9.76 -24.44 27.97
C MET A 18 9.18 -23.83 29.24
N ALA A 19 10.00 -23.79 30.29
CA ALA A 19 9.72 -23.05 31.52
C ALA A 19 9.96 -21.55 31.29
N VAL A 20 8.91 -20.74 31.44
CA VAL A 20 9.02 -19.27 31.44
C VAL A 20 9.24 -18.82 32.88
N ALA A 21 10.44 -18.30 33.16
CA ALA A 21 10.76 -17.65 34.41
C ALA A 21 10.13 -16.24 34.44
N SER A 22 9.27 -16.01 35.44
CA SER A 22 8.67 -14.72 35.76
C SER A 22 9.71 -13.80 36.44
N GLY A 23 10.29 -12.87 35.67
CA GLY A 23 11.13 -11.78 36.18
C GLY A 23 10.29 -10.58 36.62
N GLY A 24 10.50 -10.14 37.85
CA GLY A 24 9.70 -9.13 38.56
C GLY A 24 9.75 -7.71 37.99
N ALA A 25 8.67 -6.98 38.25
CA ALA A 25 8.47 -5.58 37.93
C ALA A 25 9.29 -4.67 38.87
N ALA A 26 10.03 -3.73 38.27
CA ALA A 26 10.62 -2.58 38.97
C ALA A 26 9.64 -1.38 38.95
N PRO A 27 9.58 -0.55 40.00
CA PRO A 27 8.66 0.58 40.07
C PRO A 27 9.12 1.77 39.20
N ALA A 28 8.13 2.44 38.60
CA ALA A 28 8.29 3.62 37.76
C ALA A 28 8.72 4.85 38.57
N VAL A 29 9.78 5.54 38.11
CA VAL A 29 10.21 6.85 38.59
C VAL A 29 9.52 7.92 37.74
N ALA A 30 8.79 8.82 38.38
CA ALA A 30 8.11 9.95 37.74
C ALA A 30 9.12 11.07 37.35
N PRO A 31 8.96 11.71 36.18
CA PRO A 31 9.82 12.83 35.79
C PRO A 31 9.40 14.14 36.50
N ALA A 32 10.39 14.81 37.07
CA ALA A 32 10.28 16.14 37.66
C ALA A 32 10.11 17.22 36.59
N LYS A 33 9.28 18.21 36.90
CA LYS A 33 8.90 19.37 36.08
C LYS A 33 9.94 20.49 36.26
N PRO A 34 10.65 20.98 35.23
CA PRO A 34 11.40 22.21 35.37
C PRO A 34 10.51 23.44 35.17
N SER A 35 10.56 24.30 36.19
CA SER A 35 9.97 25.63 36.30
C SER A 35 10.55 26.61 35.29
N GLY A 36 9.72 27.53 34.79
CA GLY A 36 10.10 28.59 33.87
C GLY A 36 11.00 29.65 34.50
N ALA A 37 11.78 30.32 33.64
CA ALA A 37 12.43 31.58 33.93
C ALA A 37 12.42 32.47 32.67
N ALA A 38 12.20 33.75 32.92
CA ALA A 38 11.79 34.76 31.97
C ALA A 38 12.94 35.33 31.10
N VAL A 39 12.50 35.90 29.99
CA VAL A 39 13.21 36.72 29.01
C VAL A 39 13.83 37.98 29.66
N PRO A 40 14.97 38.45 29.14
CA PRO A 40 15.13 39.90 28.97
C PRO A 40 15.43 40.28 27.51
N ALA A 41 14.76 41.37 27.10
CA ALA A 41 14.97 42.07 25.85
C ALA A 41 16.37 42.71 25.78
N SER A 42 16.97 42.73 24.59
CA SER A 42 18.08 43.63 24.29
C SER A 42 18.03 44.07 22.82
N ALA A 43 18.44 45.32 22.63
CA ALA A 43 18.13 46.21 21.53
C ALA A 43 19.00 46.01 20.27
N ALA A 44 18.46 46.50 19.15
CA ALA A 44 19.16 46.69 17.88
C ALA A 44 20.28 47.75 17.97
N PRO A 45 21.20 47.79 16.99
CA PRO A 45 21.08 48.90 16.04
C PRO A 45 21.37 48.54 14.56
N SER A 46 20.51 49.12 13.71
CA SER A 46 20.73 49.79 12.41
C SER A 46 22.10 49.70 11.71
N ALA A 47 22.10 49.19 10.46
CA ALA A 47 22.93 49.69 9.36
C ALA A 47 22.24 49.45 7.99
N ALA A 48 22.39 50.43 7.10
CA ALA A 48 21.64 50.67 5.87
C ALA A 48 22.09 49.82 4.65
N PRO A 49 21.35 49.82 3.51
CA PRO A 49 21.44 48.82 2.46
C PRO A 49 22.45 49.17 1.36
N GLY A 50 23.23 48.18 0.94
CA GLY A 50 23.98 48.21 -0.32
C GLY A 50 23.11 47.68 -1.47
N VAL A 51 22.85 48.55 -2.44
CA VAL A 51 22.18 48.22 -3.71
C VAL A 51 23.15 47.39 -4.55
N ALA A 52 22.88 46.09 -4.69
CA ALA A 52 23.53 45.22 -5.66
C ALA A 52 22.62 45.05 -6.87
N GLU A 53 23.19 45.27 -8.06
CA GLU A 53 22.51 45.09 -9.35
C GLU A 53 22.04 43.64 -9.53
N PRO A 54 20.87 43.41 -10.16
CA PRO A 54 20.39 42.08 -10.44
C PRO A 54 21.24 41.45 -11.56
N VAL A 55 22.14 40.55 -11.16
CA VAL A 55 22.78 39.60 -12.07
C VAL A 55 21.66 38.73 -12.66
N SER A 56 21.36 38.97 -13.94
CA SER A 56 20.45 38.17 -14.74
C SER A 56 20.92 36.72 -14.78
N SER A 57 20.41 35.90 -13.86
CA SER A 57 20.55 34.46 -13.94
C SER A 57 19.78 33.96 -15.18
N PRO A 58 20.36 33.05 -16.00
CA PRO A 58 19.63 32.43 -17.10
C PRO A 58 18.37 31.73 -16.55
N PRO A 59 17.25 31.71 -17.31
CA PRO A 59 16.00 31.16 -16.82
C PRO A 59 16.21 29.70 -16.42
N ALA A 60 15.94 29.38 -15.16
CA ALA A 60 15.96 28.03 -14.66
C ALA A 60 15.03 27.18 -15.52
N LYS A 61 15.56 26.16 -16.21
CA LYS A 61 14.74 25.12 -16.85
C LYS A 61 13.80 24.58 -15.78
N THR A 62 12.51 24.88 -15.92
CA THR A 62 11.48 24.43 -15.01
C THR A 62 11.51 22.90 -14.97
N LYS A 63 11.45 22.32 -13.76
CA LYS A 63 11.43 20.85 -13.52
C LYS A 63 10.35 20.07 -14.32
N ALA A 64 9.46 20.78 -15.03
CA ALA A 64 8.36 20.25 -15.83
C ALA A 64 8.79 19.50 -17.10
N ASP A 65 10.00 19.75 -17.62
CA ASP A 65 10.45 19.18 -18.91
C ASP A 65 11.33 17.93 -18.79
N ASN A 66 11.52 17.37 -17.59
CA ASN A 66 12.26 16.11 -17.47
C ASN A 66 11.40 14.93 -17.97
N PRO A 67 11.77 14.26 -19.09
CA PRO A 67 11.00 13.12 -19.60
C PRO A 67 10.88 11.96 -18.61
N GLY A 68 11.84 11.81 -17.69
CA GLY A 68 11.77 10.84 -16.60
C GLY A 68 10.68 11.11 -15.56
N ARG A 69 10.06 12.29 -15.58
CA ARG A 69 9.00 12.73 -14.66
C ARG A 69 7.63 12.76 -15.34
N ILE A 70 7.45 11.90 -16.33
CA ILE A 70 6.22 11.78 -17.12
C ILE A 70 5.67 10.35 -16.97
N ILE A 71 4.39 10.24 -16.64
CA ILE A 71 3.61 9.01 -16.82
C ILE A 71 2.61 9.27 -17.95
N ARG A 72 2.57 8.37 -18.93
CA ARG A 72 1.63 8.45 -20.07
C ARG A 72 1.08 7.07 -20.40
N GLY A 73 0.11 7.01 -21.29
CA GLY A 73 -0.33 5.76 -21.90
C GLY A 73 -1.78 5.82 -22.31
N ARG A 74 -2.46 4.66 -22.32
CA ARG A 74 -3.83 4.53 -22.79
C ARG A 74 -4.67 3.61 -21.90
N LEU A 75 -5.91 4.03 -21.65
CA LEU A 75 -6.94 3.25 -21.00
C LEU A 75 -7.99 2.82 -22.03
N THR A 76 -8.21 1.50 -22.16
CA THR A 76 -9.12 0.96 -23.18
C THR A 76 -10.23 0.11 -22.53
N PRO A 77 -11.52 0.36 -22.79
CA PRO A 77 -12.05 1.45 -23.60
C PRO A 77 -12.26 2.75 -22.76
N PRO A 78 -12.12 3.93 -23.38
CA PRO A 78 -12.10 5.22 -22.67
C PRO A 78 -13.41 5.57 -21.97
N GLU A 79 -14.56 5.21 -22.54
CA GLU A 79 -15.88 5.52 -21.99
C GLU A 79 -16.16 4.87 -20.63
N ARG A 80 -15.32 3.91 -20.22
CA ARG A 80 -15.39 3.29 -18.89
C ARG A 80 -14.63 4.05 -17.82
N VAL A 81 -13.92 5.11 -18.18
CA VAL A 81 -13.23 5.99 -17.23
C VAL A 81 -14.19 7.11 -16.82
N LYS A 82 -14.66 7.07 -15.58
CA LYS A 82 -15.40 8.20 -14.97
C LYS A 82 -14.45 9.25 -14.40
N GLU A 83 -13.37 8.78 -13.77
CA GLU A 83 -12.35 9.60 -13.13
C GLU A 83 -11.05 8.81 -13.08
N ALA A 84 -9.92 9.48 -13.17
CA ALA A 84 -8.61 8.84 -13.05
C ALA A 84 -7.64 9.78 -12.31
N PHE A 85 -6.81 9.22 -11.44
CA PHE A 85 -5.77 9.96 -10.74
C PHE A 85 -4.61 9.07 -10.31
N LEU A 86 -3.41 9.64 -10.26
CA LEU A 86 -2.25 9.02 -9.64
C LEU A 86 -2.25 9.35 -8.15
N TRP A 87 -1.86 8.40 -7.31
CA TRP A 87 -1.76 8.58 -5.88
C TRP A 87 -0.43 8.09 -5.33
N GLU A 88 0.34 9.04 -4.82
CA GLU A 88 1.55 8.78 -4.03
C GLU A 88 1.11 8.70 -2.56
N ARG A 89 1.30 7.53 -1.95
CA ARG A 89 0.72 7.21 -0.64
C ARG A 89 1.51 7.77 0.54
N SER A 90 2.82 7.96 0.40
CA SER A 90 3.66 8.41 1.53
C SER A 90 3.39 9.86 1.91
N MET A 91 2.98 10.67 0.93
CA MET A 91 2.64 12.09 1.08
C MET A 91 1.14 12.36 0.95
N ASP A 92 0.31 11.32 0.73
CA ASP A 92 -1.10 11.43 0.37
C ASP A 92 -1.36 12.41 -0.78
N LEU A 93 -0.47 12.40 -1.78
CA LEU A 93 -0.53 13.30 -2.93
C LEU A 93 -1.35 12.67 -4.05
N ARG A 94 -2.45 13.34 -4.44
CA ARG A 94 -3.26 12.97 -5.59
C ARG A 94 -3.00 13.91 -6.76
N VAL A 95 -2.76 13.32 -7.93
CA VAL A 95 -2.57 14.05 -9.18
C VAL A 95 -3.67 13.63 -10.14
N PRO A 96 -4.64 14.50 -10.45
CA PRO A 96 -5.69 14.21 -11.43
C PRO A 96 -5.08 13.84 -12.79
N VAL A 97 -5.70 12.87 -13.47
CA VAL A 97 -5.28 12.41 -14.79
C VAL A 97 -6.41 12.72 -15.77
N ALA A 98 -6.15 13.62 -16.72
CA ALA A 98 -7.08 13.87 -17.82
C ALA A 98 -6.91 12.78 -18.88
N VAL A 99 -7.99 12.04 -19.14
CA VAL A 99 -8.03 10.95 -20.12
C VAL A 99 -8.84 11.42 -21.32
N ASP A 100 -8.29 11.29 -22.53
CA ASP A 100 -9.00 11.60 -23.76
C ASP A 100 -10.22 10.66 -23.90
N PRO A 101 -11.46 11.17 -24.00
CA PRO A 101 -12.65 10.34 -24.02
C PRO A 101 -12.85 9.54 -25.32
N LYS A 102 -12.09 9.84 -26.38
CA LYS A 102 -12.15 9.14 -27.68
C LYS A 102 -11.04 8.12 -27.83
N THR A 103 -9.83 8.46 -27.43
CA THR A 103 -8.65 7.59 -27.62
C THR A 103 -8.25 6.83 -26.36
N GLY A 104 -8.65 7.32 -25.19
CA GLY A 104 -8.21 6.81 -23.89
C GLY A 104 -6.80 7.21 -23.52
N GLU A 105 -6.15 8.05 -24.32
CA GLU A 105 -4.78 8.49 -24.08
C GLU A 105 -4.72 9.50 -22.93
N PHE A 106 -3.64 9.46 -22.17
CA PHE A 106 -3.38 10.41 -21.09
C PHE A 106 -1.89 10.66 -20.94
N GLU A 107 -1.54 11.81 -20.36
CA GLU A 107 -0.17 12.17 -20.02
C GLU A 107 -0.16 13.09 -18.81
N VAL A 108 0.67 12.76 -17.82
CA VAL A 108 0.91 13.56 -16.61
C VAL A 108 2.39 13.88 -16.54
N ARG A 109 2.71 15.18 -16.52
CA ARG A 109 4.09 15.71 -16.53
C ARG A 109 4.47 16.31 -15.19
N GLY A 110 5.77 16.48 -14.99
CA GLY A 110 6.31 17.21 -13.82
C GLY A 110 6.07 16.48 -12.50
N LEU A 111 5.93 15.15 -12.52
CA LEU A 111 5.74 14.35 -11.33
C LEU A 111 6.94 14.49 -10.39
N ARG A 112 6.66 14.43 -9.09
CA ARG A 112 7.72 14.33 -8.07
C ARG A 112 8.32 12.93 -8.10
N LEU A 113 9.55 12.82 -7.62
CA LEU A 113 10.15 11.52 -7.38
C LEU A 113 9.31 10.74 -6.36
N GLY A 114 9.18 9.44 -6.57
CA GLY A 114 8.40 8.55 -5.72
C GLY A 114 7.57 7.54 -6.50
N THR A 115 6.80 6.75 -5.75
CA THR A 115 6.05 5.62 -6.27
C THR A 115 4.56 5.91 -6.26
N TYR A 116 3.95 5.87 -7.44
CA TYR A 116 2.53 6.18 -7.62
C TYR A 116 1.71 4.90 -7.80
N ASN A 117 0.46 4.96 -7.37
CA ASN A 117 -0.57 4.00 -7.75
C ASN A 117 -1.60 4.71 -8.64
N PHE A 118 -1.92 4.11 -9.77
CA PHE A 118 -2.94 4.65 -10.66
C PHE A 118 -4.32 4.14 -10.25
N ILE A 119 -5.23 5.06 -9.97
CA ILE A 119 -6.61 4.76 -9.59
C ILE A 119 -7.54 5.19 -10.71
N ILE A 120 -8.44 4.29 -11.08
CA ILE A 120 -9.45 4.49 -12.12
C ILE A 120 -10.81 4.23 -11.50
N ARG A 121 -11.71 5.21 -11.59
CA ARG A 121 -13.12 5.04 -11.27
C ARG A 121 -13.88 4.66 -12.54
N THR A 122 -14.65 3.59 -12.44
CA THR A 122 -15.44 3.01 -13.53
C THR A 122 -16.93 2.99 -13.14
N PRO A 123 -17.88 2.80 -14.08
CA PRO A 123 -19.30 2.74 -13.76
C PRO A 123 -19.69 1.75 -12.65
N TRP A 124 -18.92 0.69 -12.45
CA TRP A 124 -19.19 -0.36 -11.47
C TRP A 124 -18.26 -0.30 -10.25
N GLY A 125 -17.37 0.69 -10.13
CA GLY A 125 -16.56 0.86 -8.93
C GLY A 125 -15.12 1.29 -9.21
N ARG A 126 -14.22 0.99 -8.28
CA ARG A 126 -12.83 1.44 -8.27
C ARG A 126 -11.90 0.32 -8.73
N LEU A 127 -10.99 0.66 -9.65
CA LEU A 127 -9.77 -0.08 -9.93
C LEU A 127 -8.61 0.66 -9.29
N GLU A 128 -7.79 -0.05 -8.53
CA GLU A 128 -6.69 0.54 -7.78
C GLU A 128 -5.37 -0.15 -8.05
N GLY A 129 -4.40 0.62 -8.52
CA GLY A 129 -3.00 0.23 -8.52
C GLY A 129 -2.50 -0.21 -7.16
N ILE A 130 -1.85 -1.37 -7.13
CA ILE A 130 -1.19 -1.85 -5.91
C ILE A 130 0.25 -2.29 -6.16
N ASP A 131 1.17 -1.73 -5.37
CA ASP A 131 2.59 -2.10 -5.44
C ASP A 131 2.81 -3.53 -4.91
N MET A 132 3.09 -4.46 -5.81
CA MET A 132 3.40 -5.86 -5.48
C MET A 132 4.91 -6.16 -5.59
N ALA A 133 5.77 -5.15 -5.54
CA ALA A 133 7.21 -5.37 -5.47
C ALA A 133 7.58 -5.96 -4.08
N PRO A 134 8.30 -7.10 -4.03
CA PRO A 134 8.80 -7.64 -2.77
C PRO A 134 9.72 -6.64 -2.07
N LYS A 135 9.66 -6.61 -0.74
CA LYS A 135 10.49 -5.73 0.10
C LYS A 135 11.60 -6.53 0.75
N VAL A 136 12.80 -5.95 0.78
CA VAL A 136 14.00 -6.64 1.30
C VAL A 136 14.13 -6.53 2.82
N SER A 137 13.52 -5.52 3.43
CA SER A 137 13.60 -5.30 4.88
C SER A 137 12.37 -4.56 5.42
N GLU A 138 12.24 -4.54 6.74
CA GLU A 138 11.27 -3.69 7.44
C GLU A 138 11.54 -2.19 7.24
N TYR A 139 12.74 -1.80 6.85
CA TYR A 139 13.11 -0.40 6.62
C TYR A 139 13.00 0.01 5.14
N ASP A 140 12.79 -0.95 4.24
CA ASP A 140 12.75 -0.75 2.79
C ASP A 140 11.58 0.13 2.32
N ILE A 141 10.61 0.43 3.19
CA ILE A 141 9.55 1.42 2.90
C ILE A 141 10.06 2.86 3.13
N LEU A 142 11.08 3.05 3.95
CA LEU A 142 11.63 4.35 4.32
C LEU A 142 12.88 4.73 3.52
N ILE A 143 13.48 3.78 2.82
CA ILE A 143 14.73 3.97 2.09
C ILE A 143 14.38 4.00 0.60
N PRO A 144 14.47 5.15 -0.07
CA PRO A 144 14.29 5.24 -1.51
C PRO A 144 15.23 4.26 -2.25
N PRO A 145 14.80 3.67 -3.38
CA PRO A 145 15.58 2.69 -4.12
C PRO A 145 17.02 3.14 -4.42
N GLU A 146 17.23 4.43 -4.68
CA GLU A 146 18.53 5.05 -4.96
C GLU A 146 19.52 5.01 -3.79
N TYR A 147 19.04 4.81 -2.55
CA TYR A 147 19.88 4.71 -1.35
C TYR A 147 20.08 3.27 -0.88
N ARG A 148 19.61 2.27 -1.63
CA ARG A 148 19.84 0.85 -1.31
C ARG A 148 21.30 0.49 -1.59
N THR A 149 22.07 0.22 -0.54
CA THR A 149 23.43 -0.35 -0.63
C THR A 149 23.37 -1.87 -0.69
N GLU A 150 24.45 -2.54 -1.12
CA GLU A 150 24.52 -4.02 -1.06
C GLU A 150 24.24 -4.56 0.36
N ASP A 151 24.64 -3.80 1.39
CA ASP A 151 24.44 -4.12 2.80
C ASP A 151 22.98 -4.00 3.27
N LEU A 152 22.16 -3.20 2.58
CA LEU A 152 20.72 -3.06 2.83
C LEU A 152 19.89 -4.15 2.12
N GLY A 153 20.56 -5.08 1.44
CA GLY A 153 19.99 -6.19 0.70
C GLY A 153 19.99 -5.92 -0.79
N ARG A 154 20.52 -6.86 -1.58
CA ARG A 154 20.34 -6.85 -3.03
C ARG A 154 18.87 -6.94 -3.40
N ALA A 155 18.52 -6.36 -4.55
CA ALA A 155 17.21 -6.57 -5.15
C ALA A 155 16.95 -8.08 -5.20
N PRO A 156 15.78 -8.56 -4.73
CA PRO A 156 15.52 -9.99 -4.66
C PRO A 156 15.59 -10.62 -6.05
N GLU A 157 16.39 -11.68 -6.21
CA GLU A 157 16.61 -12.35 -7.50
C GLU A 157 15.81 -13.65 -7.63
N GLY A 158 15.59 -14.06 -8.88
CA GLY A 158 14.85 -15.27 -9.21
C GLY A 158 13.34 -15.08 -9.23
N THR A 159 12.62 -16.19 -9.36
CA THR A 159 11.15 -16.20 -9.44
C THR A 159 10.57 -17.00 -8.29
N LEU A 160 9.41 -16.57 -7.80
CA LEU A 160 8.67 -17.33 -6.80
C LEU A 160 8.11 -18.62 -7.41
N SER A 161 8.66 -19.76 -7.01
CA SER A 161 8.25 -21.07 -7.54
C SER A 161 6.82 -21.44 -7.11
N GLU A 162 6.20 -22.40 -7.80
CA GLU A 162 4.85 -22.89 -7.41
C GLU A 162 4.84 -23.56 -6.03
N ASP A 163 5.92 -24.22 -5.64
CA ASP A 163 6.02 -24.85 -4.31
C ASP A 163 6.24 -23.81 -3.21
N ASP A 164 6.95 -22.72 -3.52
CA ASP A 164 7.02 -21.56 -2.64
C ASP A 164 5.66 -20.89 -2.49
N LYS A 165 4.91 -20.69 -3.59
CA LYS A 165 3.53 -20.15 -3.54
C LYS A 165 2.62 -21.01 -2.67
N LYS A 166 2.67 -22.34 -2.83
CA LYS A 166 1.90 -23.28 -1.97
C LYS A 166 2.31 -23.14 -0.51
N SER A 167 3.61 -23.03 -0.22
CA SER A 167 4.13 -22.89 1.14
C SER A 167 3.68 -21.59 1.80
N VAL A 168 3.71 -20.47 1.08
CA VAL A 168 3.22 -19.17 1.56
C VAL A 168 1.70 -19.23 1.79
N ARG A 169 0.92 -19.76 0.84
CA ARG A 169 -0.53 -19.93 0.98
C ARG A 169 -0.90 -20.81 2.17
N ARG A 170 -0.14 -21.88 2.41
CA ARG A 170 -0.32 -22.72 3.59
C ARG A 170 -0.21 -21.90 4.88
N ILE A 171 0.84 -21.08 5.01
CA ILE A 171 1.02 -20.17 6.17
C ILE A 171 -0.13 -19.17 6.29
N ILE A 172 -0.61 -18.64 5.17
CA ILE A 172 -1.74 -17.69 5.15
C ILE A 172 -2.99 -18.31 5.79
N HIS A 173 -3.33 -19.56 5.44
CA HIS A 173 -4.60 -20.18 5.79
C HIS A 173 -4.58 -21.06 7.04
N GLU A 174 -3.43 -21.57 7.47
CA GLU A 174 -3.35 -22.46 8.65
C GLU A 174 -3.27 -21.69 9.99
N VAL A 175 -2.84 -20.43 9.96
CA VAL A 175 -2.71 -19.62 11.18
C VAL A 175 -4.10 -19.17 11.65
N LYS A 176 -4.47 -19.53 12.89
CA LYS A 176 -5.71 -19.07 13.53
C LYS A 176 -5.72 -17.54 13.61
N ARG A 177 -6.79 -16.91 13.11
CA ARG A 177 -6.93 -15.45 13.08
C ARG A 177 -8.23 -14.97 13.71
N TYR A 178 -8.30 -13.65 13.87
CA TYR A 178 -9.51 -12.95 14.26
C TYR A 178 -10.56 -13.00 13.15
N GLU A 179 -10.14 -12.80 11.89
CA GLU A 179 -11.01 -12.90 10.73
C GLU A 179 -11.50 -14.31 10.49
N ASN A 180 -12.79 -14.44 10.15
CA ASN A 180 -13.37 -15.71 9.76
C ASN A 180 -13.13 -16.03 8.28
N LYS A 181 -12.80 -15.04 7.44
CA LYS A 181 -12.55 -15.21 6.01
C LYS A 181 -11.29 -14.46 5.59
N ILE A 182 -10.41 -15.16 4.89
CA ILE A 182 -9.18 -14.61 4.33
C ILE A 182 -9.07 -15.07 2.88
N ARG A 183 -8.81 -14.13 1.98
CA ARG A 183 -8.58 -14.40 0.56
C ARG A 183 -7.27 -13.77 0.13
N ASP A 184 -6.36 -14.56 -0.43
CA ASP A 184 -5.18 -14.05 -1.12
C ASP A 184 -5.59 -13.57 -2.52
N LEU A 185 -5.60 -12.25 -2.71
CA LEU A 185 -5.97 -11.66 -4.01
C LEU A 185 -4.80 -11.79 -5.00
N TYR A 186 -3.59 -11.54 -4.51
CA TYR A 186 -2.37 -11.60 -5.32
C TYR A 186 -1.20 -12.12 -4.48
N LEU A 187 -0.30 -12.86 -5.12
CA LEU A 187 0.96 -13.30 -4.54
C LEU A 187 2.05 -13.13 -5.59
N ALA A 188 3.04 -12.30 -5.27
CA ALA A 188 4.19 -12.01 -6.13
C ALA A 188 5.48 -12.09 -5.31
N GLY A 189 6.62 -12.26 -5.99
CA GLY A 189 7.90 -12.37 -5.31
C GLY A 189 8.96 -13.04 -6.16
N CYS A 190 10.04 -13.39 -5.49
CA CYS A 190 11.23 -14.04 -6.01
C CYS A 190 11.51 -15.32 -5.20
N SER A 191 12.75 -15.82 -5.28
CA SER A 191 13.17 -17.06 -4.61
C SER A 191 13.19 -16.98 -3.07
N ASP A 192 13.41 -15.79 -2.50
CA ASP A 192 13.63 -15.58 -1.07
C ASP A 192 12.75 -14.50 -0.42
N ARG A 193 11.99 -13.75 -1.21
CA ARG A 193 11.04 -12.72 -0.77
C ARG A 193 9.71 -12.87 -1.49
N ALA A 194 8.62 -12.62 -0.77
CA ALA A 194 7.30 -12.56 -1.38
C ALA A 194 6.43 -11.48 -0.73
N VAL A 195 5.44 -11.02 -1.47
CA VAL A 195 4.38 -10.13 -1.00
C VAL A 195 3.03 -10.70 -1.41
N ALA A 196 2.13 -10.78 -0.45
CA ALA A 196 0.75 -11.20 -0.64
C ALA A 196 -0.18 -10.02 -0.39
N LEU A 197 -1.10 -9.75 -1.32
CA LEU A 197 -2.23 -8.86 -1.08
C LEU A 197 -3.38 -9.69 -0.53
N MET A 198 -3.82 -9.32 0.65
CA MET A 198 -4.80 -10.06 1.42
C MET A 198 -6.07 -9.25 1.58
N GLU A 199 -7.18 -9.91 1.34
CA GLU A 199 -8.49 -9.48 1.82
C GLU A 199 -8.82 -10.25 3.10
N CYS A 200 -9.01 -9.49 4.18
CA CYS A 200 -9.28 -9.97 5.52
C CYS A 200 -10.68 -9.52 5.92
N LEU A 201 -11.59 -10.46 6.14
CA LEU A 201 -13.01 -10.19 6.39
C LEU A 201 -13.45 -10.87 7.69
N MET A 202 -14.08 -10.08 8.56
CA MET A 202 -14.84 -10.56 9.71
C MET A 202 -16.31 -10.19 9.52
N ASP A 203 -17.13 -11.18 9.15
CA ASP A 203 -18.58 -11.04 8.94
C ASP A 203 -19.43 -11.99 9.79
N ALA A 204 -18.79 -12.71 10.72
CA ALA A 204 -19.46 -13.53 11.73
C ALA A 204 -19.69 -12.73 13.01
N PRO A 205 -20.73 -13.06 13.80
CA PRO A 205 -20.91 -12.49 15.13
C PRO A 205 -19.66 -12.70 15.99
N PHE A 206 -19.17 -11.63 16.60
CA PHE A 206 -18.06 -11.66 17.55
C PHE A 206 -18.54 -11.08 18.88
N HIS A 207 -18.39 -11.86 19.95
CA HIS A 207 -18.96 -11.56 21.27
C HIS A 207 -20.47 -11.27 21.25
N SER A 208 -20.88 -10.06 21.65
CA SER A 208 -22.26 -9.63 21.91
C SER A 208 -22.86 -8.76 20.81
N GLU A 209 -22.20 -8.65 19.66
CA GLU A 209 -22.67 -7.84 18.52
C GLU A 209 -23.66 -8.63 17.64
N LYS A 210 -24.63 -7.93 17.05
CA LYS A 210 -25.77 -8.51 16.31
C LYS A 210 -25.40 -9.16 14.97
N GLY A 211 -24.12 -9.20 14.59
CA GLY A 211 -23.65 -9.84 13.35
C GLY A 211 -24.05 -9.11 12.06
N ASP A 212 -24.54 -7.87 12.17
CA ASP A 212 -24.95 -7.00 11.07
C ASP A 212 -23.83 -6.05 10.60
N GLU A 213 -22.71 -6.03 11.31
CA GLU A 213 -21.50 -5.30 10.92
C GLU A 213 -20.44 -6.22 10.32
N VAL A 214 -19.65 -5.63 9.43
CA VAL A 214 -18.49 -6.24 8.81
C VAL A 214 -17.25 -5.43 9.19
N THR A 215 -16.20 -6.12 9.62
CA THR A 215 -14.83 -5.55 9.61
C THR A 215 -14.11 -6.07 8.37
N TRP A 216 -13.76 -5.18 7.45
CA TRP A 216 -13.08 -5.50 6.20
C TRP A 216 -11.75 -4.77 6.13
N ARG A 217 -10.68 -5.52 5.85
CA ARG A 217 -9.31 -4.99 5.74
C ARG A 217 -8.67 -5.48 4.46
N ILE A 218 -7.87 -4.61 3.89
CA ILE A 218 -6.95 -4.96 2.81
C ILE A 218 -5.54 -4.77 3.36
N GLU A 219 -4.74 -5.83 3.27
CA GLU A 219 -3.41 -5.88 3.87
C GLU A 219 -2.39 -6.36 2.87
N GLN A 220 -1.15 -5.90 3.01
CA GLN A 220 0.01 -6.48 2.35
C GLN A 220 0.86 -7.22 3.36
N TRP A 221 1.10 -8.50 3.11
CA TRP A 221 1.93 -9.34 3.96
C TRP A 221 3.22 -9.66 3.22
N TYR A 222 4.34 -9.38 3.88
CA TYR A 222 5.67 -9.56 3.35
C TYR A 222 6.33 -10.77 4.00
N TYR A 223 6.89 -11.61 3.14
CA TYR A 223 7.47 -12.89 3.50
C TYR A 223 8.94 -12.94 3.12
N GLU A 224 9.69 -13.70 3.89
CA GLU A 224 11.07 -14.03 3.62
C GLU A 224 11.30 -15.53 3.79
N LYS A 225 12.20 -16.08 2.99
CA LYS A 225 12.61 -17.48 3.09
C LYS A 225 13.90 -17.57 3.89
N LYS A 226 13.84 -18.22 5.06
CA LYS A 226 14.98 -18.46 5.94
C LYS A 226 15.14 -19.96 6.14
N TYR A 227 16.31 -20.51 5.80
CA TYR A 227 16.60 -21.95 5.93
C TYR A 227 15.52 -22.83 5.28
N ASP A 228 15.14 -22.50 4.04
CA ASP A 228 14.07 -23.14 3.27
C ASP A 228 12.65 -23.06 3.87
N ALA A 229 12.46 -22.31 4.94
CA ALA A 229 11.14 -22.04 5.52
C ALA A 229 10.70 -20.60 5.24
N TRP A 230 9.47 -20.44 4.77
CA TRP A 230 8.85 -19.12 4.62
C TRP A 230 8.37 -18.61 5.98
N THR A 231 8.62 -17.33 6.26
CA THR A 231 8.10 -16.63 7.45
C THR A 231 7.60 -15.24 7.08
N THR A 232 6.57 -14.75 7.75
CA THR A 232 6.11 -13.37 7.60
C THR A 232 6.99 -12.47 8.46
N PHE A 233 7.62 -11.46 7.87
CA PHE A 233 8.41 -10.48 8.62
C PHE A 233 7.68 -9.15 8.78
N ARG A 234 6.70 -8.83 7.93
CA ARG A 234 5.93 -7.59 8.06
C ARG A 234 4.52 -7.73 7.51
N THR A 235 3.59 -7.03 8.15
CA THR A 235 2.23 -6.82 7.63
C THR A 235 1.92 -5.32 7.60
N ARG A 236 1.35 -4.84 6.50
CA ARG A 236 0.89 -3.46 6.34
C ARG A 236 -0.61 -3.45 6.09
N VAL A 237 -1.36 -2.80 6.97
CA VAL A 237 -2.78 -2.52 6.72
C VAL A 237 -2.86 -1.35 5.75
N LEU A 238 -3.47 -1.57 4.58
CA LEU A 238 -3.70 -0.51 3.59
C LEU A 238 -5.03 0.19 3.85
N TYR A 239 -6.04 -0.58 4.23
CA TYR A 239 -7.38 -0.09 4.52
C TYR A 239 -7.99 -0.85 5.67
N ARG A 240 -8.77 -0.14 6.48
CA ARG A 240 -9.62 -0.75 7.48
C ARG A 240 -10.99 -0.08 7.53
N PHE A 241 -12.02 -0.88 7.32
CA PHE A 241 -13.40 -0.45 7.41
C PHE A 241 -14.16 -1.28 8.43
N ARG A 242 -15.05 -0.61 9.17
CA ARG A 242 -16.10 -1.23 9.96
C ARG A 242 -17.42 -0.60 9.52
N GLN A 243 -18.30 -1.39 8.90
CA GLN A 243 -19.53 -0.89 8.28
C GLN A 243 -20.67 -1.90 8.38
N PRO A 244 -21.93 -1.48 8.30
CA PRO A 244 -23.05 -2.39 8.12
C PRO A 244 -22.85 -3.28 6.89
N LYS A 245 -23.16 -4.58 7.02
CA LYS A 245 -22.98 -5.58 5.96
C LYS A 245 -23.69 -5.19 4.66
N ALA A 246 -24.90 -4.65 4.77
CA ALA A 246 -25.69 -4.19 3.62
C ALA A 246 -25.00 -3.08 2.83
N VAL A 247 -24.26 -2.18 3.50
CA VAL A 247 -23.49 -1.11 2.85
C VAL A 247 -22.21 -1.68 2.22
N TRP A 248 -21.49 -2.54 2.94
CA TRP A 248 -20.27 -3.16 2.41
C TRP A 248 -20.53 -3.99 1.13
N GLN A 249 -21.67 -4.69 1.07
CA GLN A 249 -22.07 -5.49 -0.09
C GLN A 249 -22.31 -4.67 -1.37
N THR A 250 -22.51 -3.36 -1.28
CA THR A 250 -22.67 -2.51 -2.47
C THR A 250 -21.33 -2.07 -3.06
N TRP A 251 -20.21 -2.27 -2.35
CA TRP A 251 -18.92 -1.72 -2.76
C TRP A 251 -18.30 -2.47 -3.94
N GLY A 252 -17.88 -1.72 -4.96
CA GLY A 252 -17.04 -2.18 -6.07
C GLY A 252 -15.63 -1.66 -5.91
N TRP A 253 -14.68 -2.55 -5.56
CA TRP A 253 -13.28 -2.21 -5.40
C TRP A 253 -12.40 -3.39 -5.79
N GLN A 254 -11.63 -3.23 -6.85
CA GLN A 254 -10.65 -4.19 -7.31
C GLN A 254 -9.25 -3.60 -7.29
N PHE A 255 -8.27 -4.47 -7.08
CA PHE A 255 -6.86 -4.13 -7.01
C PHE A 255 -6.16 -4.65 -8.25
N GLU A 256 -5.24 -3.87 -8.80
CA GLU A 256 -4.50 -4.22 -10.00
C GLU A 256 -3.00 -3.95 -9.86
N PRO A 257 -2.18 -5.01 -9.77
CA PRO A 257 -0.74 -4.86 -9.64
C PRO A 257 -0.09 -4.07 -10.78
N THR A 258 -0.61 -4.21 -12.00
CA THR A 258 -0.08 -3.50 -13.19
C THR A 258 -0.31 -2.00 -13.16
N LEU A 259 -1.21 -1.52 -12.31
CA LEU A 259 -1.49 -0.10 -12.12
C LEU A 259 -0.76 0.47 -10.89
N GLY A 260 -0.08 -0.35 -10.10
CA GLY A 260 0.61 0.05 -8.88
C GLY A 260 2.13 0.07 -9.02
N GLY A 261 2.80 0.64 -8.03
CA GLY A 261 4.28 0.63 -8.01
C GLY A 261 4.91 1.44 -9.16
N LEU A 262 4.22 2.44 -9.69
CA LEU A 262 4.67 3.25 -10.81
C LEU A 262 5.78 4.20 -10.35
N ASP A 263 7.02 3.79 -10.57
CA ASP A 263 8.18 4.45 -9.97
C ASP A 263 8.77 5.56 -10.85
N ILE A 264 8.84 6.77 -10.27
CA ILE A 264 9.47 7.96 -10.83
C ILE A 264 10.76 8.19 -10.05
N ALA A 265 11.86 7.69 -10.61
CA ALA A 265 13.20 7.79 -10.05
C ALA A 265 14.03 8.88 -10.77
N GLU A 266 15.11 9.32 -10.13
CA GLU A 266 15.98 10.39 -10.67
C GLU A 266 16.74 9.95 -11.94
N ASP A 267 17.09 8.68 -12.03
CA ASP A 267 17.85 8.08 -13.12
C ASP A 267 16.98 7.69 -14.33
N ARG A 268 15.65 7.72 -14.18
CA ARG A 268 14.71 7.45 -15.28
C ARG A 268 14.87 8.53 -16.35
N LYS A 269 15.13 8.10 -17.60
CA LYS A 269 15.29 9.00 -18.75
C LYS A 269 14.04 9.10 -19.63
N ASP A 270 13.26 8.03 -19.68
CA ASP A 270 12.11 7.93 -20.57
C ASP A 270 10.79 7.99 -19.78
N PRO A 271 9.71 8.51 -20.39
CA PRO A 271 8.38 8.47 -19.80
C PRO A 271 7.96 7.04 -19.43
N LEU A 272 7.37 6.87 -18.25
CA LEU A 272 6.75 5.61 -17.88
C LEU A 272 5.44 5.45 -18.67
N THR A 273 5.29 4.34 -19.38
CA THR A 273 4.11 4.07 -20.21
C THR A 273 3.21 3.04 -19.54
N VAL A 274 1.91 3.32 -19.47
CA VAL A 274 0.88 2.46 -18.88
C VAL A 274 -0.22 2.20 -19.89
N GLU A 275 -0.29 0.96 -20.37
CA GLU A 275 -1.35 0.47 -21.24
C GLU A 275 -2.25 -0.47 -20.44
N PHE A 276 -3.54 -0.15 -20.33
CA PHE A 276 -4.45 -0.94 -19.50
C PHE A 276 -5.82 -1.12 -20.12
N ALA A 277 -6.26 -2.37 -20.17
CA ALA A 277 -7.60 -2.76 -20.61
C ALA A 277 -8.56 -2.82 -19.41
N ILE A 278 -9.48 -1.87 -19.33
CA ILE A 278 -10.52 -1.82 -18.29
C ILE A 278 -11.53 -2.93 -18.57
N PRO A 279 -11.76 -3.87 -17.63
CA PRO A 279 -12.69 -4.96 -17.84
C PRO A 279 -14.14 -4.46 -17.98
N ASP A 280 -14.93 -5.17 -18.77
CA ASP A 280 -16.33 -4.85 -19.04
C ASP A 280 -17.20 -4.83 -17.78
N ARG A 281 -16.84 -5.67 -16.81
CA ARG A 281 -17.55 -5.89 -15.56
C ARG A 281 -16.54 -6.15 -14.44
N PRO A 282 -16.98 -6.08 -13.16
CA PRO A 282 -16.12 -6.44 -12.07
C PRO A 282 -15.54 -7.86 -12.20
N VAL A 283 -14.26 -8.03 -11.87
CA VAL A 283 -13.57 -9.32 -11.81
C VAL A 283 -13.52 -9.76 -10.33
N PRO A 284 -14.38 -10.71 -9.90
CA PRO A 284 -14.53 -11.05 -8.48
C PRO A 284 -13.24 -11.52 -7.82
N GLU A 285 -12.32 -12.11 -8.57
CA GLU A 285 -11.02 -12.59 -8.10
C GLU A 285 -10.10 -11.44 -7.65
N LYS A 286 -10.35 -10.22 -8.14
CA LYS A 286 -9.51 -9.04 -7.91
C LYS A 286 -9.99 -8.16 -6.76
N GLY A 287 -11.08 -8.52 -6.08
CA GLY A 287 -11.64 -7.77 -4.95
C GLY A 287 -13.16 -7.86 -4.84
N LEU A 288 -13.81 -6.75 -4.53
CA LEU A 288 -15.26 -6.66 -4.36
C LEU A 288 -15.95 -6.29 -5.69
N ALA A 289 -17.00 -7.05 -5.99
CA ALA A 289 -17.87 -6.83 -7.15
C ALA A 289 -19.18 -6.16 -6.71
N GLY A 290 -19.16 -4.84 -6.57
CA GLY A 290 -20.34 -4.01 -6.30
C GLY A 290 -20.52 -2.92 -7.37
N ASN A 291 -21.20 -1.84 -7.01
CA ASN A 291 -21.46 -0.70 -7.90
C ASN A 291 -21.28 0.66 -7.21
N GLN A 292 -21.00 0.68 -5.91
CA GLN A 292 -20.71 1.89 -5.15
C GLN A 292 -19.23 1.97 -4.83
N TYR A 293 -18.73 3.20 -4.72
CA TYR A 293 -17.38 3.42 -4.23
C TYR A 293 -17.38 3.30 -2.70
N PRO A 294 -16.41 2.57 -2.13
CA PRO A 294 -16.15 2.66 -0.71
C PRO A 294 -15.85 4.12 -0.36
N PRO A 295 -16.31 4.61 0.81
CA PRO A 295 -15.99 5.95 1.25
C PRO A 295 -14.47 6.11 1.37
N ALA A 296 -13.98 7.31 1.09
CA ALA A 296 -12.65 7.70 1.54
C ALA A 296 -12.55 7.41 3.05
N GLU A 297 -11.46 6.75 3.47
CA GLU A 297 -11.25 6.32 4.86
C GLU A 297 -11.55 7.50 5.81
N LYS A 298 -12.40 7.27 6.84
CA LYS A 298 -12.74 8.28 7.84
C LYS A 298 -11.45 8.72 8.53
N GLY A 299 -10.97 9.92 8.18
CA GLY A 299 -9.64 10.43 8.53
C GLY A 299 -9.03 11.26 7.41
N MET A 300 -9.48 11.07 6.17
CA MET A 300 -9.17 12.00 5.09
C MET A 300 -9.93 13.31 5.27
N PRO A 301 -9.29 14.48 5.10
CA PRO A 301 -10.01 15.74 5.02
C PRO A 301 -11.06 15.61 3.92
N LYS A 302 -12.32 15.93 4.26
CA LYS A 302 -13.38 16.07 3.26
C LYS A 302 -12.84 17.03 2.20
N GLU A 303 -12.97 16.67 0.92
CA GLU A 303 -12.79 17.64 -0.17
C GLU A 303 -13.51 18.93 0.23
N PRO A 304 -12.87 20.11 0.07
CA PRO A 304 -13.57 21.36 0.33
C PRO A 304 -14.82 21.34 -0.54
N ARG A 305 -15.97 21.37 0.13
CA ARG A 305 -17.26 21.51 -0.55
C ARG A 305 -17.10 22.72 -1.47
N PRO A 306 -17.40 22.62 -2.77
CA PRO A 306 -17.42 23.80 -3.62
C PRO A 306 -18.28 24.86 -2.92
N PRO A 307 -17.85 26.14 -2.90
CA PRO A 307 -18.59 27.17 -2.21
C PRO A 307 -20.05 27.09 -2.68
N GLU A 308 -20.97 26.88 -1.74
CA GLU A 308 -22.39 27.01 -2.03
C GLU A 308 -22.57 28.37 -2.69
N ALA A 309 -23.09 28.36 -3.91
CA ALA A 309 -23.46 29.59 -4.58
C ALA A 309 -24.43 30.29 -3.64
N ASP A 310 -23.97 31.41 -3.08
CA ASP A 310 -24.77 32.25 -2.21
C ASP A 310 -25.85 32.88 -3.11
N GLU A 311 -27.00 32.20 -3.22
CA GLU A 311 -28.19 32.69 -3.93
C GLU A 311 -28.92 33.78 -3.13
N SER A 312 -28.21 34.53 -2.28
CA SER A 312 -28.75 35.69 -1.58
C SER A 312 -28.00 36.97 -1.94
N ARG A 313 -28.34 37.55 -3.10
CA ARG A 313 -28.25 39.00 -3.38
C ARG A 313 -29.07 39.42 -4.58
#